data_AF-A0A3C0UEW7-F1
#
_entry.id   AF-A0A3C0UEW7-F1
#
_cell.length_a   1.000
_cell.length_b   1.000
_cell.length_c   1.000
_cell.angle_alpha   90.00
_cell.angle_beta   90.00
_cell.angle_gamma   90.00
#
_symmetry.space_group_name_H-M   'P 1'
#
loop_
_entity.id
_entity.type
_entity.pdbx_description
1 polymer ?
#
loop_
_entity_poly.entity_id
_entity_poly.type
_entity_poly.pdbx_seq_one_letter_code
_entity_poly.pdbx_strand_id
1 'polypeptide(L)'
;PFLRRGLTNDSAYETARIIYASGGYDAVAVTDSEHVLAFIGAEAQHHKPGKSSLTKATRHVLESGQMFIAQNSTEIGCYCEHCRLSSTVVVPLKQAGRVIGTLKLYYTR
;
A
#
# COMPACT_ATOMS: atom_id res chain seq x y z
N PRO A 1 16.89 3.79 8.29
CA PRO A 1 15.56 3.47 7.72
C PRO A 1 15.67 2.83 6.33
N PHE A 2 14.97 1.72 6.09
CA PHE A 2 15.13 0.85 4.91
C PHE A 2 14.93 1.58 3.57
N LEU A 3 13.89 2.41 3.44
CA LEU A 3 13.58 3.18 2.23
C LEU A 3 14.65 4.22 1.85
N ARG A 4 15.57 4.60 2.77
CA ARG A 4 16.68 5.49 2.41
C ARG A 4 17.72 4.82 1.50
N ARG A 5 17.68 3.49 1.39
CA ARG A 5 18.55 2.70 0.50
C ARG A 5 17.97 2.57 -0.92
N GLY A 6 16.86 3.26 -1.21
CA GLY A 6 16.09 3.14 -2.44
C GLY A 6 14.73 2.51 -2.19
N LEU A 7 13.82 2.66 -3.15
CA LEU A 7 12.51 2.00 -3.16
C LEU A 7 12.64 0.72 -3.99
N THR A 8 12.86 -0.40 -3.31
CA THR A 8 13.09 -1.73 -3.88
C THR A 8 12.20 -2.76 -3.17
N ASN A 9 12.04 -3.96 -3.73
CA ASN A 9 11.29 -5.04 -3.06
C ASN A 9 11.81 -5.31 -1.63
N ASP A 10 13.13 -5.43 -1.45
CA ASP A 10 13.71 -5.74 -0.14
C ASP A 10 13.51 -4.62 0.88
N SER A 11 13.75 -3.37 0.47
CA SER A 11 13.56 -2.21 1.36
C SER A 11 12.09 -1.96 1.68
N ALA A 12 11.20 -2.18 0.71
CA ALA A 12 9.75 -2.11 0.88
C ALA A 12 9.26 -3.19 1.84
N TYR A 13 9.75 -4.43 1.69
CA TYR A 13 9.38 -5.56 2.55
C TYR A 13 9.77 -5.31 4.00
N GLU A 14 11.03 -4.95 4.25
CA GLU A 14 11.48 -4.68 5.62
C GLU A 14 10.75 -3.50 6.26
N THR A 15 10.43 -2.47 5.46
CA THR A 15 9.62 -1.34 5.94
C THR A 15 8.21 -1.79 6.31
N ALA A 16 7.52 -2.51 5.42
CA ALA A 16 6.18 -3.02 5.66
C ALA A 16 6.16 -3.96 6.88
N ARG A 17 7.19 -4.80 7.03
CA ARG A 17 7.32 -5.77 8.13
C ARG A 17 7.41 -5.08 9.48
N ILE A 18 8.23 -4.03 9.58
CA ILE A 18 8.38 -3.25 10.82
C ILE A 18 7.07 -2.55 11.17
N ILE A 19 6.45 -1.85 10.21
CA ILE A 19 5.19 -1.13 10.45
C ILE A 19 4.07 -2.08 10.84
N TYR A 20 3.96 -3.22 10.17
CA TYR A 20 2.96 -4.25 10.49
C TYR A 20 3.16 -4.78 11.92
N ALA A 21 4.40 -5.09 12.30
CA ALA A 21 4.71 -5.61 13.63
C ALA A 21 4.46 -4.61 14.77
N SER A 22 4.54 -3.30 14.51
CA SER A 22 4.41 -2.26 15.55
C SER A 22 3.09 -1.49 15.52
N GLY A 23 2.33 -1.54 14.43
CA GLY A 23 1.29 -0.55 14.11
C GLY A 23 -0.15 -0.96 14.36
N GLY A 24 -0.43 -2.24 14.65
CA GLY A 24 -1.79 -2.73 14.91
C GLY A 24 -2.71 -2.72 13.68
N TYR A 25 -2.15 -2.60 12.47
CA TYR A 25 -2.88 -2.65 11.21
C TYR A 25 -3.16 -4.09 10.79
N ASP A 26 -4.27 -4.32 10.09
CA ASP A 26 -4.61 -5.67 9.58
C ASP A 26 -3.76 -6.04 8.36
N ALA A 27 -3.33 -5.04 7.57
CA ALA A 27 -2.33 -5.21 6.52
C ALA A 27 -1.54 -3.92 6.24
N VAL A 28 -0.33 -4.07 5.70
CA VAL A 28 0.53 -2.98 5.26
C VAL A 28 1.06 -3.27 3.87
N ALA A 29 1.04 -2.27 2.99
CA ALA A 29 1.60 -2.39 1.65
C ALA A 29 2.50 -1.21 1.28
N VAL A 30 3.50 -1.50 0.46
CA VAL A 30 4.36 -0.49 -0.18
C VAL A 30 4.36 -0.76 -1.68
N THR A 31 4.24 0.31 -2.47
CA THR A 31 4.25 0.25 -3.94
C THR A 31 5.23 1.25 -4.51
N ASP A 32 5.69 1.01 -5.72
CA ASP A 32 6.15 2.07 -6.61
C ASP A 32 4.94 2.67 -7.38
N SER A 33 5.20 3.34 -8.50
CA SER A 33 4.18 3.93 -9.36
C SER A 33 3.35 2.93 -10.18
N GLU A 34 3.77 1.67 -10.26
CA GLU A 34 3.20 0.67 -11.16
C GLU A 34 2.83 -0.65 -10.46
N HIS A 35 3.61 -1.06 -9.46
CA HIS A 35 3.58 -2.38 -8.87
C HIS A 35 3.57 -2.35 -7.34
N VAL A 36 2.94 -3.36 -6.76
CA VAL A 36 3.11 -3.67 -5.33
C VAL A 36 4.49 -4.27 -5.12
N LEU A 37 5.28 -3.66 -4.24
CA LEU A 37 6.63 -4.11 -3.88
C LEU A 37 6.63 -4.99 -2.63
N ALA A 38 5.74 -4.67 -1.69
CA ALA A 38 5.53 -5.46 -0.49
C ALA A 38 4.07 -5.39 -0.04
N PHE A 39 3.57 -6.51 0.47
CA PHE A 39 2.26 -6.60 1.11
C PHE A 39 2.33 -7.64 2.23
N ILE A 40 1.94 -7.26 3.45
CA ILE A 40 1.97 -8.12 4.63
C ILE A 40 0.63 -7.98 5.38
N GLY A 41 0.06 -9.11 5.80
CA GLY A 41 -1.16 -9.15 6.61
C GLY A 41 -2.37 -9.76 5.88
N ALA A 42 -3.57 -9.34 6.29
CA ALA A 42 -4.84 -9.83 5.75
C ALA A 42 -4.93 -9.65 4.22
N GLU A 43 -5.52 -10.63 3.54
CA GLU A 43 -5.72 -10.61 2.07
C GLU A 43 -4.44 -10.64 1.20
N ALA A 44 -3.26 -10.92 1.78
CA ALA A 44 -1.98 -10.93 1.06
C ALA A 44 -1.94 -11.86 -0.16
N GLN A 45 -2.69 -12.95 -0.16
CA GLN A 45 -2.75 -13.93 -1.26
C GLN A 45 -3.06 -13.32 -2.63
N HIS A 46 -3.97 -12.33 -2.68
CA HIS A 46 -4.38 -11.65 -3.91
C HIS A 46 -3.84 -10.21 -4.03
N HIS A 47 -3.28 -9.65 -2.96
CA HIS A 47 -2.57 -8.37 -2.97
C HIS A 47 -1.03 -8.50 -3.09
N LYS A 48 -0.51 -9.70 -3.33
CA LYS A 48 0.93 -9.96 -3.36
C LYS A 48 1.68 -9.20 -4.46
N PRO A 49 2.97 -8.90 -4.24
CA PRO A 49 3.85 -8.35 -5.26
C PRO A 49 3.81 -9.11 -6.59
N GLY A 50 3.89 -8.36 -7.68
CA GLY A 50 3.96 -8.89 -9.05
C GLY A 50 2.67 -9.54 -9.61
N LYS A 51 1.59 -9.68 -8.83
CA LYS A 51 0.30 -10.17 -9.34
C LYS A 51 -0.84 -9.16 -9.29
N SER A 52 -0.83 -8.26 -8.33
CA SER A 52 -1.95 -7.34 -8.13
C SER A 52 -1.74 -6.02 -8.86
N SER A 53 -2.71 -5.63 -9.67
CA SER A 53 -2.84 -4.24 -10.14
C SER A 53 -3.00 -3.29 -8.96
N LEU A 54 -2.49 -2.06 -9.11
CA LEU A 54 -2.75 -1.00 -8.14
C LEU A 54 -4.25 -0.74 -8.02
N THR A 55 -4.71 -0.49 -6.79
CA THR A 55 -6.12 -0.22 -6.51
C THR A 55 -6.50 1.20 -6.90
N LYS A 56 -7.80 1.51 -6.97
CA LYS A 56 -8.29 2.88 -7.25
C LYS A 56 -7.72 3.91 -6.28
N ALA A 57 -7.76 3.63 -4.98
CA ALA A 57 -7.18 4.50 -3.96
C ALA A 57 -5.68 4.73 -4.15
N THR A 58 -4.94 3.70 -4.57
CA THR A 58 -3.48 3.82 -4.82
C THR A 58 -3.20 4.75 -6.00
N ARG A 59 -3.90 4.56 -7.13
CA ARG A 59 -3.77 5.43 -8.30
C ARG A 59 -4.09 6.88 -7.99
N HIS A 60 -5.17 7.13 -7.25
CA HIS A 60 -5.55 8.48 -6.85
C HIS A 60 -4.43 9.22 -6.10
N VAL A 61 -3.72 8.55 -5.18
CA VAL A 61 -2.60 9.17 -4.46
C VAL A 61 -1.36 9.34 -5.33
N LEU A 62 -1.08 8.40 -6.23
CA LEU A 62 0.03 8.53 -7.18
C LEU A 62 -0.16 9.74 -8.10
N GLU A 63 -1.39 9.97 -8.57
CA GLU A 63 -1.75 11.06 -9.48
C GLU A 63 -1.83 12.41 -8.78
N SER A 64 -2.52 12.48 -7.62
CA SER A 64 -2.72 13.74 -6.90
C SER A 64 -1.50 14.16 -6.06
N GLY A 65 -0.68 13.19 -5.65
CA GLY A 65 0.39 13.39 -4.67
C GLY A 65 -0.10 13.82 -3.29
N GLN A 66 -1.40 13.68 -3.01
CA GLN A 66 -2.03 13.94 -1.72
C GLN A 66 -2.39 12.63 -1.02
N MET A 67 -2.42 12.65 0.31
CA MET A 67 -2.90 11.52 1.09
C MET A 67 -4.40 11.29 0.81
N PHE A 68 -4.80 10.02 0.81
CA PHE A 68 -6.21 9.65 0.68
C PHE A 68 -6.58 8.61 1.73
N ILE A 69 -7.78 8.75 2.30
CA ILE A 69 -8.37 7.79 3.22
C ILE A 69 -9.58 7.18 2.52
N ALA A 70 -9.48 5.92 2.14
CA ALA A 70 -10.64 5.15 1.67
C ALA A 70 -11.36 4.58 2.88
N GLN A 71 -12.65 4.89 3.03
CA GLN A 71 -13.48 4.47 4.17
C GLN A 71 -14.21 3.15 3.96
N ASN A 72 -14.27 2.65 2.72
CA ASN A 72 -14.95 1.41 2.37
C ASN A 72 -14.20 0.67 1.24
N SER A 73 -14.54 -0.60 1.02
CA SER A 73 -13.92 -1.46 0.00
C SER A 73 -14.09 -0.92 -1.43
N THR A 74 -15.19 -0.22 -1.71
CA THR A 74 -15.44 0.43 -3.01
C THR A 74 -14.44 1.56 -3.27
N GLU A 75 -14.12 2.36 -2.25
CA GLU A 75 -13.10 3.41 -2.35
C GLU A 75 -11.69 2.83 -2.44
N ILE A 76 -11.41 1.71 -1.76
CA ILE A 76 -10.15 0.96 -1.96
C ILE A 76 -10.02 0.60 -3.43
N GLY A 77 -11.07 -0.02 -3.99
CA GLY A 77 -11.12 -0.47 -5.39
C GLY A 77 -10.23 -1.67 -5.64
N CYS A 78 -10.30 -2.69 -4.78
CA CYS A 78 -9.73 -4.01 -5.05
C CYS A 78 -10.67 -4.78 -6.01
N TYR A 79 -10.09 -5.53 -6.95
CA TYR A 79 -10.87 -6.32 -7.93
C TYR A 79 -11.37 -7.66 -7.38
N CYS A 80 -10.91 -8.09 -6.21
CA CYS A 80 -11.36 -9.34 -5.61
C CYS A 80 -12.71 -9.13 -4.91
N GLU A 81 -13.76 -9.80 -5.39
CA GLU A 81 -15.14 -9.68 -4.86
C GLU A 81 -15.27 -10.05 -3.38
N HIS A 82 -14.38 -10.90 -2.87
CA HIS A 82 -14.39 -11.35 -1.47
C HIS A 82 -13.25 -10.72 -0.63
N CYS A 83 -12.67 -9.62 -1.10
CA CYS A 83 -11.67 -8.88 -0.34
C CYS A 83 -12.30 -8.28 0.93
N ARG A 84 -11.74 -8.62 2.10
CA ARG A 84 -12.22 -8.15 3.41
C ARG A 84 -11.61 -6.84 3.87
N LEU A 85 -10.71 -6.22 3.08
CA LEU A 85 -10.17 -4.91 3.44
C LEU A 85 -11.32 -3.88 3.39
N SER A 86 -11.61 -3.24 4.52
CA SER A 86 -12.72 -2.31 4.70
C SER A 86 -12.27 -0.88 4.47
N SER A 87 -11.08 -0.50 4.95
CA SER A 87 -10.58 0.87 4.86
C SER A 87 -9.07 0.90 4.70
N THR A 88 -8.54 2.02 4.20
CA THR A 88 -7.10 2.24 4.15
C THR A 88 -6.71 3.71 4.16
N VAL A 89 -5.59 4.00 4.81
CA VAL A 89 -4.85 5.25 4.62
C VAL A 89 -3.76 5.01 3.58
N VAL A 90 -3.76 5.80 2.51
CA VAL A 90 -2.76 5.78 1.44
C VAL A 90 -1.95 7.07 1.50
N VAL A 91 -0.64 6.94 1.71
CA VAL A 91 0.30 8.06 1.85
C VAL A 91 1.28 8.05 0.67
N PRO A 92 1.52 9.19 -0.01
CA PRO A 92 2.49 9.26 -1.09
C PRO A 92 3.92 9.18 -0.55
N LEU A 93 4.75 8.35 -1.16
CA LEU A 93 6.20 8.36 -0.97
C LEU A 93 6.82 9.32 -1.98
N LYS A 94 7.58 10.31 -1.51
CA LYS A 94 8.15 11.36 -2.36
C LYS A 94 9.68 11.35 -2.32
N GLN A 95 10.30 11.54 -3.48
CA GLN A 95 11.73 11.78 -3.64
C GLN A 95 11.91 13.04 -4.50
N ALA A 96 12.65 14.02 -3.97
CA ALA A 96 12.86 15.32 -4.64
C ALA A 96 11.56 15.97 -5.16
N GLY A 97 10.49 15.93 -4.35
CA GLY A 97 9.19 16.50 -4.71
C GLY A 97 8.31 15.64 -5.62
N ARG A 98 8.86 14.60 -6.26
CA ARG A 98 8.11 13.67 -7.11
C ARG A 98 7.56 12.49 -6.32
N VAL A 99 6.31 12.11 -6.58
CA VAL A 99 5.73 10.86 -6.04
C VAL A 99 6.39 9.68 -6.74
N ILE A 100 6.99 8.79 -5.97
CA ILE A 100 7.69 7.58 -6.45
C ILE A 100 6.97 6.29 -6.07
N GLY A 101 5.92 6.37 -5.26
CA GLY A 101 5.25 5.20 -4.71
C GLY A 101 4.25 5.56 -3.62
N THR A 102 3.74 4.54 -2.93
CA THR A 102 2.80 4.71 -1.81
C THR A 102 3.13 3.80 -0.64
N LEU A 103 2.78 4.26 0.57
CA LEU A 103 2.60 3.43 1.76
C LEU A 103 1.10 3.32 2.04
N LYS A 104 0.64 2.13 2.39
CA LYS A 104 -0.77 1.85 2.67
C LYS A 104 -0.92 1.09 3.97
N LEU A 105 -1.90 1.51 4.76
CA LEU A 105 -2.22 0.95 6.06
C LEU A 105 -3.69 0.54 6.02
N TYR A 106 -3.99 -0.74 6.24
CA TYR A 106 -5.31 -1.30 6.02
C TYR A 106 -5.95 -1.77 7.31
N TYR A 107 -7.28 -1.68 7.34
CA TYR A 107 -8.14 -2.36 8.30
C TYR A 107 -9.17 -3.21 7.56
N THR A 108 -9.67 -4.24 8.24
CA THR A 108 -10.72 -5.16 7.79
C THR A 108 -12.09 -4.87 8.42
N ARG A 109 -12.15 -3.88 9.32
CA ARG A 109 -13.34 -3.46 10.05
C ARG A 109 -13.51 -1.95 10.01
#